data_AF-A0A9P5JBU6-F1
#
_entry.id   AF-A0A9P5JBU6-F1
#
_cell.length_a   1.000
_cell.length_b   1.000
_cell.length_c   1.000
_cell.angle_alpha   90.00
_cell.angle_beta   90.00
_cell.angle_gamma   90.00
#
_symmetry.space_group_name_H-M   'P 1'
#
loop_
_entity.id
_entity.type
_entity.pdbx_description
1 polymer ?
#
loop_
_entity_poly.entity_id
_entity_poly.type
_entity_poly.pdbx_seq_one_letter_code
_entity_poly.pdbx_strand_id
1 'polypeptide(L)'
;MFASLASPDADDELHVLKDGKTRCTTGSIVSSLYHLKDPENEHEDAGFFVFPDLSVRTEGSYRLKLSLFEVKGPKVHHCKSIFSNPFYVYTAKKFPGMEESTPLSCSLADQGIKIRIRKEVR
;
A
#
# COMPACT_ATOMS: atom_id res chain seq x y z
N MET A 1 -2.01 -10.34 0.02
CA MET A 1 -2.87 -9.20 -0.37
C MET A 1 -2.28 -8.51 -1.60
N PHE A 2 -3.13 -8.05 -2.51
CA PHE A 2 -2.78 -7.33 -3.73
C PHE A 2 -3.33 -5.91 -3.67
N ALA A 3 -2.53 -4.92 -4.07
CA ALA A 3 -2.94 -3.52 -4.15
C ALA A 3 -3.07 -3.08 -5.62
N SER A 4 -4.25 -2.57 -5.98
CA SER A 4 -4.51 -1.89 -7.26
C SER A 4 -4.97 -0.45 -7.02
N LEU A 5 -4.84 0.40 -8.04
CA LEU A 5 -5.43 1.74 -7.99
C LEU A 5 -6.90 1.67 -8.39
N ALA A 6 -7.69 2.56 -7.81
CA ALA A 6 -9.08 2.78 -8.15
C ALA A 6 -9.38 4.28 -8.26
N SER A 7 -10.50 4.59 -8.90
CA SER A 7 -11.05 5.95 -8.96
C SER A 7 -11.26 6.51 -7.54
N PRO A 8 -11.07 7.84 -7.35
CA PRO A 8 -11.25 8.47 -6.04
C PRO A 8 -12.69 8.41 -5.54
N ASP A 9 -13.66 8.45 -6.47
CA ASP A 9 -15.09 8.59 -6.18
C ASP A 9 -15.90 7.33 -6.53
N ALA A 10 -15.29 6.37 -7.23
CA ALA A 10 -15.94 5.14 -7.69
C ALA A 10 -15.02 3.93 -7.52
N ASP A 11 -15.61 2.74 -7.43
CA ASP A 11 -14.87 1.49 -7.18
C ASP A 11 -14.22 0.90 -8.45
N ASP A 12 -14.17 1.69 -9.52
CA ASP A 12 -13.56 1.34 -10.80
C ASP A 12 -12.04 1.23 -10.66
N GLU A 13 -11.50 0.06 -11.02
CA GLU A 13 -10.06 -0.22 -10.96
C GLU A 13 -9.30 0.35 -12.17
N LEU A 14 -8.11 0.88 -11.90
CA LEU A 14 -7.22 1.51 -12.85
C LEU A 14 -5.93 0.71 -12.95
N HIS A 15 -5.88 -0.24 -13.89
CA HIS A 15 -4.73 -1.13 -14.05
C HIS A 15 -3.68 -0.60 -15.02
N VAL A 16 -4.13 0.06 -16.10
CA VAL A 16 -3.28 0.47 -17.23
C VAL A 16 -3.54 1.94 -17.56
N LEU A 17 -2.49 2.65 -17.93
CA LEU A 17 -2.57 4.03 -18.39
C LEU A 17 -3.29 4.12 -19.74
N LYS A 18 -3.58 5.35 -20.18
CA LYS A 18 -4.27 5.64 -21.45
C LYS A 18 -3.56 5.09 -22.69
N ASP A 19 -2.27 4.73 -22.59
CA ASP A 19 -1.51 4.09 -23.66
C ASP A 19 -1.86 2.60 -23.87
N GLY A 20 -2.65 2.01 -22.98
CA GLY A 20 -3.10 0.61 -23.05
C GLY A 20 -2.01 -0.43 -22.79
N LYS A 21 -0.80 0.00 -22.39
CA LYS A 21 0.35 -0.91 -22.19
C LYS A 21 1.01 -0.75 -20.83
N THR A 22 1.07 0.46 -20.31
CA THR A 22 1.84 0.78 -19.10
C THR A 22 0.98 0.62 -17.86
N ARG A 23 1.41 -0.19 -16.90
CA ARG A 23 0.71 -0.33 -15.61
C ARG A 23 0.71 0.99 -14.83
N CYS A 24 -0.40 1.32 -14.19
CA CYS A 24 -0.54 2.54 -13.38
C CYS A 24 0.38 2.54 -12.15
N THR A 25 0.63 1.35 -11.58
CA THR A 25 1.47 1.13 -10.40
C THR A 25 2.84 0.55 -10.77
N THR A 26 3.81 0.72 -9.86
CA THR A 26 5.15 0.13 -9.92
C THR A 26 5.65 -0.19 -8.52
N GLY A 27 6.69 -1.03 -8.42
CA GLY A 27 7.18 -1.58 -7.16
C GLY A 27 6.48 -2.90 -6.77
N SER A 28 6.47 -3.21 -5.50
CA SER A 28 5.83 -4.39 -4.92
C SER A 28 4.36 -4.14 -4.57
N ILE A 29 3.48 -4.49 -5.51
CA ILE A 29 2.01 -4.39 -5.36
C ILE A 29 1.38 -5.63 -4.72
N VAL A 30 2.19 -6.59 -4.29
CA VAL A 30 1.76 -7.78 -3.54
C VAL A 30 2.46 -7.77 -2.19
N SER A 31 1.73 -8.14 -1.15
CA SER A 31 2.23 -8.30 0.20
C SER A 31 1.78 -9.63 0.78
N SER A 32 2.68 -10.35 1.44
CA SER A 32 2.35 -11.54 2.23
C SER A 32 1.84 -11.14 3.62
N LEU A 33 1.25 -12.10 4.33
CA LEU A 33 0.87 -11.89 5.72
C LEU A 33 2.12 -11.89 6.60
N TYR A 34 2.27 -10.86 7.42
CA TYR A 34 3.27 -10.79 8.47
C TYR A 34 2.59 -10.92 9.82
N HIS A 35 3.06 -11.85 10.65
CA HIS A 35 2.64 -11.95 12.05
C HIS A 35 3.55 -11.05 12.89
N LEU A 36 2.99 -9.98 13.42
CA LEU A 36 3.71 -8.94 14.16
C LEU A 36 2.90 -8.55 15.40
N LYS A 37 3.57 -7.93 16.36
CA LYS A 37 2.97 -7.33 17.55
C LYS A 37 2.38 -5.98 17.17
N ASP A 38 1.11 -5.77 17.48
CA ASP A 38 0.42 -4.51 17.22
C ASP A 38 0.76 -3.47 18.29
N PRO A 39 1.53 -2.40 17.98
CA PRO A 39 1.89 -1.38 18.95
C PRO A 39 0.69 -0.54 19.44
N GLU A 40 -0.43 -0.53 18.70
CA GLU A 40 -1.61 0.26 19.05
C GLU A 40 -2.64 -0.55 19.84
N ASN A 41 -2.52 -1.88 19.85
CA ASN A 41 -3.41 -2.79 20.57
C ASN A 41 -2.64 -3.68 21.55
N GLU A 42 -2.10 -3.06 22.61
CA GLU A 42 -1.44 -3.72 23.75
C GLU A 42 -0.33 -4.73 23.39
N HIS A 43 0.31 -4.60 22.22
CA HIS A 43 1.27 -5.57 21.71
C HIS A 43 0.68 -6.99 21.53
N GLU A 44 -0.59 -7.09 21.17
CA GLU A 44 -1.20 -8.36 20.77
C GLU A 44 -0.67 -8.84 19.41
N ASP A 45 -0.73 -10.15 19.17
CA ASP A 45 -0.36 -10.72 17.87
C ASP A 45 -1.40 -10.38 16.81
N ALA A 46 -0.96 -9.77 15.72
CA ALA A 46 -1.81 -9.36 14.62
C ALA A 46 -1.19 -9.68 13.25
N GLY A 47 -2.07 -9.72 12.25
CA GLY A 47 -1.72 -9.98 10.87
C GLY A 47 -1.65 -8.70 10.05
N PHE A 48 -0.46 -8.36 9.54
CA PHE A 48 -0.25 -7.16 8.73
C PHE A 48 0.08 -7.50 7.27
N PHE A 49 -0.43 -6.66 6.36
CA PHE A 49 -0.01 -6.62 4.95
C PHE A 49 0.58 -5.24 4.69
N VAL A 50 1.89 -5.18 4.46
CA VAL A 50 2.64 -3.91 4.33
C VAL A 50 3.11 -3.72 2.89
N PHE A 51 3.00 -2.51 2.37
CA PHE A 51 3.40 -2.13 1.01
C PHE A 51 4.46 -1.01 1.05
N PRO A 52 5.71 -1.30 1.48
CA PRO A 52 6.73 -0.28 1.67
C PRO A 52 7.32 0.28 0.37
N ASP A 53 7.08 -0.41 -0.75
CA ASP A 53 7.57 -0.07 -2.08
C ASP A 53 6.42 -0.11 -3.09
N LEU A 54 5.46 0.81 -2.95
CA LEU A 54 4.37 0.99 -3.91
C LEU A 54 4.43 2.43 -4.43
N SER A 55 4.45 2.57 -5.76
CA SER A 55 4.48 3.86 -6.42
C SER A 55 3.44 3.95 -7.54
N VAL A 56 2.95 5.16 -7.79
CA VAL A 56 2.01 5.47 -8.86
C VAL A 56 2.71 6.32 -9.91
N ARG A 57 2.50 6.00 -11.20
CA ARG A 57 3.26 6.64 -12.29
C ARG A 57 2.76 8.02 -12.66
N THR A 58 1.46 8.24 -12.57
CA THR A 58 0.81 9.45 -13.08
C THR A 58 0.20 10.24 -11.95
N GLU A 59 0.33 11.57 -12.03
CA GLU A 59 -0.35 12.46 -11.10
C GLU A 59 -1.87 12.26 -11.11
N GLY A 60 -2.53 12.64 -10.02
CA GLY A 60 -3.98 12.57 -9.88
C GLY A 60 -4.44 12.10 -8.50
N SER A 61 -5.76 12.07 -8.32
CA SER A 61 -6.39 11.56 -7.11
C SER A 61 -6.79 10.09 -7.31
N TYR A 62 -6.49 9.24 -6.34
CA TYR A 62 -6.73 7.80 -6.40
C TYR A 62 -7.11 7.23 -5.04
N ARG A 63 -7.67 6.02 -5.05
CA ARG A 63 -7.73 5.13 -3.89
C ARG A 63 -6.91 3.88 -4.16
N LEU A 64 -6.46 3.19 -3.11
CA LEU A 64 -5.95 1.84 -3.22
C LEU A 64 -7.08 0.85 -2.94
N LYS A 65 -7.30 -0.10 -3.86
CA LYS A 65 -8.09 -1.29 -3.60
C LYS A 65 -7.15 -2.39 -3.10
N LEU A 66 -7.36 -2.81 -1.85
CA LEU A 66 -6.59 -3.85 -1.19
C LEU A 66 -7.38 -5.14 -1.20
N SER A 67 -6.96 -6.10 -2.01
CA SER A 67 -7.66 -7.36 -2.24
C SER A 67 -6.94 -8.54 -1.59
N LEU A 68 -7.62 -9.22 -0.67
CA LEU A 68 -7.13 -10.42 -0.01
C LEU A 68 -7.43 -11.63 -0.89
N PHE A 69 -6.42 -12.48 -1.06
CA PHE A 69 -6.53 -13.75 -1.74
C PHE A 69 -5.98 -14.87 -0.86
N GLU A 70 -6.57 -16.05 -0.97
CA GLU A 70 -6.16 -17.28 -0.31
C GLU A 70 -5.77 -18.32 -1.37
N VAL A 71 -4.63 -18.96 -1.18
CA VAL A 71 -4.13 -20.01 -2.09
C VAL A 71 -4.51 -21.37 -1.52
N LYS A 72 -5.32 -22.15 -2.26
CA LYS A 72 -5.74 -23.52 -1.89
C LYS A 72 -5.28 -24.48 -2.98
N GLY A 73 -4.16 -25.18 -2.71
CA GLY A 73 -3.51 -26.01 -3.72
C GLY A 73 -3.10 -25.19 -4.94
N PRO A 74 -3.50 -25.57 -6.17
CA PRO A 74 -3.17 -24.81 -7.38
C PRO A 74 -4.12 -23.63 -7.65
N LYS A 75 -5.14 -23.41 -6.82
CA LYS A 75 -6.17 -22.38 -7.03
C LYS A 75 -5.94 -21.17 -6.14
N VAL A 76 -6.30 -20.00 -6.67
CA VAL A 76 -6.30 -18.72 -5.94
C VAL A 76 -7.75 -18.26 -5.80
N HIS A 77 -8.17 -17.98 -4.56
CA HIS A 77 -9.52 -17.54 -4.22
C HIS A 77 -9.48 -16.10 -3.74
N HIS A 78 -10.32 -15.24 -4.32
CA HIS A 78 -10.57 -13.91 -3.77
C HIS A 78 -11.41 -14.04 -2.50
N CYS A 79 -10.98 -13.39 -1.42
CA CYS A 79 -11.69 -13.44 -0.13
C CYS A 79 -12.50 -12.17 0.09
N LYS A 80 -11.84 -11.02 0.02
CA LYS A 80 -12.45 -9.71 0.28
C LYS A 80 -11.57 -8.60 -0.28
N SER A 81 -12.18 -7.45 -0.57
CA SER A 81 -11.45 -6.22 -0.87
C SER A 81 -11.92 -5.08 0.03
N ILE A 82 -11.00 -4.15 0.31
CA ILE A 82 -11.29 -2.87 0.96
C ILE A 82 -10.67 -1.74 0.15
N PHE A 83 -11.15 -0.51 0.35
CA PHE A 83 -10.58 0.68 -0.28
C PHE A 83 -9.94 1.57 0.78
N SER A 84 -8.80 2.18 0.45
CA SER A 84 -8.20 3.23 1.25
C SER A 84 -9.00 4.53 1.14
N ASN A 85 -8.69 5.49 2.01
CA ASN A 85 -9.04 6.89 1.77
C ASN A 85 -8.38 7.40 0.47
N PRO A 86 -8.99 8.40 -0.21
CA PRO A 86 -8.37 9.04 -1.35
C PRO A 86 -7.03 9.68 -0.99
N PHE A 87 -6.07 9.63 -1.91
CA PHE A 87 -4.78 10.31 -1.80
C PHE A 87 -4.41 10.93 -3.15
N TYR A 88 -3.54 11.94 -3.10
CA TYR A 88 -3.11 12.66 -4.30
C TYR A 88 -1.65 12.33 -4.65
N VAL A 89 -1.42 11.99 -5.92
CA VAL A 89 -0.08 11.78 -6.49
C VAL A 89 0.35 13.08 -7.15
N TYR A 90 1.43 13.67 -6.64
CA TYR A 90 1.94 14.96 -7.08
C TYR A 90 2.97 14.82 -8.21
N THR A 91 3.07 15.85 -9.05
CA THR A 91 4.28 16.07 -9.85
C THR A 91 5.47 16.38 -8.95
N ALA A 92 6.69 16.16 -9.46
CA ALA A 92 7.92 16.52 -8.75
C ALA A 92 7.97 17.99 -8.30
N LYS A 93 7.36 18.91 -9.05
CA LYS A 93 7.34 20.34 -8.72
C LYS A 93 6.39 20.69 -7.58
N LYS A 94 5.28 19.95 -7.44
CA LYS A 94 4.24 20.19 -6.43
C LYS A 94 4.37 19.29 -5.20
N PHE A 95 5.31 18.36 -5.23
CA PHE A 95 5.47 17.37 -4.19
C PHE A 95 5.91 18.05 -2.87
N PRO A 96 5.12 17.97 -1.79
CA PRO A 96 5.40 18.68 -0.54
C PRO A 96 6.58 18.10 0.25
N GLY A 97 7.16 16.99 -0.21
CA GLY A 97 8.12 16.20 0.53
C GLY A 97 7.50 14.94 1.11
N MET A 98 8.35 14.06 1.62
CA MET A 98 7.91 12.88 2.35
C MET A 98 7.65 13.25 3.80
N GLU A 99 6.55 12.75 4.36
CA GLU A 99 6.32 12.82 5.81
C GLU A 99 7.35 11.98 6.58
N GLU A 100 7.48 12.29 7.87
CA GLU A 100 8.22 11.43 8.79
C GLU A 100 7.54 10.06 8.95
N SER A 101 8.30 9.07 9.39
CA SER A 101 7.73 7.74 9.62
C SER A 101 6.81 7.74 10.83
N THR A 102 5.59 7.23 10.66
CA THR A 102 4.62 7.10 11.75
C THR A 102 5.11 6.14 12.83
N PRO A 103 4.59 6.22 14.08
CA PRO A 103 4.91 5.26 15.14
C PRO A 103 4.69 3.81 14.73
N LEU A 104 3.59 3.52 14.03
CA LEU A 104 3.32 2.20 13.46
C LEU A 104 4.42 1.77 12.48
N SER A 105 4.79 2.65 11.53
CA SER A 105 5.85 2.34 10.55
C SER A 105 7.20 2.03 11.22
N CYS A 106 7.57 2.79 12.24
CA CYS A 106 8.78 2.54 13.03
C CYS A 106 8.71 1.20 13.77
N SER A 107 7.60 0.92 14.47
CA SER A 107 7.42 -0.33 15.20
C SER A 107 7.43 -1.57 14.28
N LEU A 108 6.78 -1.50 13.12
CA LEU A 108 6.82 -2.61 12.15
C LEU A 108 8.25 -2.81 11.61
N ALA A 109 9.02 -1.73 11.41
CA ALA A 109 10.41 -1.83 10.98
C ALA A 109 11.33 -2.45 12.04
N ASP A 110 11.14 -2.09 13.32
CA ASP A 110 11.86 -2.67 14.45
C ASP A 110 11.60 -4.17 14.58
N GLN A 111 10.42 -4.64 14.13
CA GLN A 111 10.05 -6.05 14.05
C GLN A 111 10.55 -6.75 12.77
N GLY A 112 11.39 -6.08 11.96
CA GLY A 112 12.08 -6.67 10.82
C GLY A 112 11.44 -6.42 9.46
N ILE A 113 10.37 -5.64 9.38
CA ILE A 113 9.80 -5.25 8.08
C ILE A 113 10.72 -4.21 7.41
N LYS A 114 11.03 -4.41 6.13
CA LYS A 114 11.92 -3.52 5.36
C LYS A 114 11.20 -2.23 4.95
N ILE A 115 10.96 -1.35 5.92
CA ILE A 115 10.38 -0.01 5.72
C ILE A 115 11.50 1.03 5.80
N ARG A 116 11.52 1.99 4.88
CA ARG A 116 12.47 3.10 4.94
C ARG A 116 12.05 4.10 6.02
N ILE A 117 12.75 4.10 7.15
CA ILE A 117 12.49 5.02 8.24
C ILE A 117 13.10 6.40 7.95
N ARG A 118 12.29 7.45 8.13
CA ARG A 118 12.66 8.86 8.01
C ARG A 118 12.39 9.52 9.36
N LYS A 119 13.41 10.16 9.93
CA LYS A 119 13.29 11.00 11.14
C LYS A 119 13.33 12.46 10.71
N GLU A 120 12.59 13.34 11.38
CA GLU A 120 12.70 14.79 11.16
C GLU A 120 14.17 15.22 11.20
N VAL A 121 14.56 16.05 10.22
CA VAL A 121 15.84 16.77 10.29
C VAL A 121 15.61 17.91 11.28
N ARG A 122 16.07 17.72 12.53
CA ARG A 122 16.12 18.77 13.54
C ARG A 122 16.96 19.96 13.10
#